data_AF-A0A2T1C3C6-F1
#
_entry.id   AF-A0A2T1C3C6-F1
#
_cell.length_a   1.000
_cell.length_b   1.000
_cell.length_c   1.000
_cell.angle_alpha   90.00
_cell.angle_beta   90.00
_cell.angle_gamma   90.00
#
_symmetry.space_group_name_H-M   'P 1'
#
loop_
_entity.id
_entity.type
_entity.pdbx_description
1 polymer ?
#
loop_
_entity_poly.entity_id
_entity_poly.type
_entity_poly.pdbx_seq_one_letter_code
_entity_poly.pdbx_strand_id
1 'polypeptide(L)'
;MGRRIVTRQLESGTSKATVDGYQDRLLKYIPADINAAWIALSGIVKSTTTIPQNAVLWVLFVILLILTPIWIWIGTKESKKPVAKTQIVVSTVAFFIWVFALGEPFATSFKDFYQPVYGSLLLILYTLIVAKIVPTEG
;
A
#
# COMPACT_ATOMS: atom_id res chain seq x y z
N MET A 1 -14.60 -8.50 6.48
CA MET A 1 -13.68 -9.14 5.50
C MET A 1 -12.31 -9.29 6.13
N GLY A 2 -11.69 -10.47 6.02
CA GLY A 2 -10.29 -10.64 6.44
C GLY A 2 -9.34 -9.93 5.48
N ARG A 3 -8.20 -9.44 5.99
CA ARG A 3 -7.19 -8.71 5.18
C ARG A 3 -6.46 -9.62 4.18
N ARG A 4 -6.47 -10.93 4.42
CA ARG A 4 -5.88 -11.94 3.52
C ARG A 4 -6.75 -12.17 2.29
N ILE A 5 -6.12 -12.25 1.12
CA ILE A 5 -6.80 -12.67 -0.12
C ILE A 5 -7.01 -14.19 -0.09
N VAL A 6 -8.24 -14.63 -0.34
CA VAL A 6 -8.66 -16.02 -0.44
C VAL A 6 -8.88 -16.35 -1.92
N THR A 7 -8.04 -17.23 -2.46
CA THR A 7 -8.14 -17.63 -3.89
C THR A 7 -8.74 -19.01 -4.09
N ARG A 8 -8.80 -19.83 -3.04
CA ARG A 8 -9.35 -21.19 -3.10
C ARG A 8 -10.25 -21.46 -1.90
N GLN A 9 -11.39 -22.10 -2.16
CA GLN A 9 -12.27 -22.61 -1.12
C GLN A 9 -11.91 -24.09 -0.89
N LEU A 10 -11.51 -24.45 0.33
CA LEU A 10 -11.44 -25.86 0.75
C LEU A 10 -12.85 -26.24 1.24
N GLU A 11 -13.50 -27.18 0.58
CA GLU A 11 -14.92 -27.53 0.79
C GLU A 11 -15.23 -28.24 2.13
N SER A 12 -14.27 -28.43 3.04
CA SER A 12 -14.49 -29.11 4.31
C SER A 12 -14.45 -28.18 5.53
N GLY A 13 -15.61 -27.66 5.92
CA GLY A 13 -15.86 -27.18 7.28
C GLY A 13 -16.45 -25.77 7.38
N THR A 14 -17.78 -25.72 7.58
CA THR A 14 -18.65 -24.74 8.28
C THR A 14 -18.38 -23.22 8.23
N SER A 15 -17.37 -22.72 7.51
CA SER A 15 -17.12 -21.29 7.30
C SER A 15 -17.11 -21.01 5.81
N LYS A 16 -18.13 -20.29 5.33
CA LYS A 16 -18.21 -19.77 3.95
C LYS A 16 -17.17 -18.67 3.76
N ALA A 17 -15.89 -19.03 3.63
CA ALA A 17 -14.89 -18.12 3.10
C ALA A 17 -15.16 -17.94 1.60
N THR A 18 -15.77 -16.81 1.23
CA THR A 18 -16.04 -16.45 -0.16
C THR A 18 -14.73 -16.16 -0.89
N VAL A 19 -14.54 -16.74 -2.06
CA VAL A 19 -13.40 -16.45 -2.94
C VAL A 19 -13.44 -14.98 -3.32
N ASP A 20 -12.30 -14.30 -3.19
CA ASP A 20 -12.20 -12.87 -3.45
C ASP A 20 -12.23 -12.56 -4.96
N GLY A 21 -13.17 -11.69 -5.33
CA GLY A 21 -13.29 -11.17 -6.69
C GLY A 21 -12.25 -10.09 -7.00
N TYR A 22 -12.39 -9.46 -8.17
CA TYR A 22 -11.51 -8.36 -8.59
C TYR A 22 -11.52 -7.19 -7.59
N GLN A 23 -12.71 -6.76 -7.16
CA GLN A 23 -12.87 -5.63 -6.23
C GLN A 23 -12.27 -5.94 -4.86
N ASP A 24 -12.47 -7.15 -4.33
CA ASP A 24 -11.93 -7.57 -3.04
C ASP A 24 -10.40 -7.58 -3.06
N ARG A 25 -9.78 -8.10 -4.14
CA ARG A 25 -8.33 -8.07 -4.32
C ARG A 25 -7.81 -6.64 -4.40
N LEU A 26 -8.46 -5.77 -5.16
CA LEU A 26 -8.09 -4.35 -5.27
C LEU A 26 -8.05 -3.69 -3.88
N LEU A 27 -9.12 -3.85 -3.11
CA LEU A 27 -9.22 -3.25 -1.78
C LEU A 27 -8.20 -3.82 -0.78
N LYS A 28 -7.90 -5.13 -0.86
CA LYS A 28 -6.93 -5.78 0.02
C LYS A 28 -5.48 -5.46 -0.35
N TYR A 29 -5.19 -5.10 -1.60
CA TYR A 29 -3.86 -4.69 -2.03
C TYR A 29 -3.54 -3.24 -1.65
N ILE A 30 -4.53 -2.35 -1.59
CA ILE A 30 -4.31 -0.95 -1.23
C ILE A 30 -4.20 -0.82 0.30
N PRO A 31 -3.05 -0.39 0.85
CA PRO A 31 -2.89 -0.20 2.29
C PRO A 31 -3.52 1.13 2.74
N ALA A 32 -4.86 1.20 2.75
CA ALA A 32 -5.60 2.42 3.05
C ALA A 32 -5.19 3.08 4.38
N ASP A 33 -4.96 2.28 5.42
CA ASP A 33 -4.52 2.76 6.75
C ASP A 33 -3.19 3.55 6.66
N ILE A 34 -2.22 3.01 5.91
CA ILE A 34 -0.88 3.60 5.78
C ILE A 34 -0.92 4.83 4.88
N ASN A 35 -1.71 4.79 3.80
CA ASN A 35 -1.93 5.95 2.94
C ASN A 35 -2.58 7.10 3.71
N ALA A 36 -3.58 6.80 4.56
CA ALA A 36 -4.22 7.79 5.41
C ALA A 36 -3.23 8.38 6.43
N ALA A 37 -2.40 7.55 7.05
CA ALA A 37 -1.34 8.01 7.95
C ALA A 37 -0.36 8.95 7.22
N TRP A 38 0.07 8.62 6.01
CA TRP A 38 0.92 9.49 5.20
C TRP A 38 0.28 10.85 4.91
N ILE A 39 -0.99 10.88 4.49
CA ILE A 39 -1.72 12.12 4.19
C ILE A 39 -1.83 12.98 5.46
N ALA A 40 -2.21 12.38 6.59
CA ALA A 40 -2.34 13.09 7.85
C ALA A 40 -1.00 13.68 8.32
N LEU A 41 0.06 12.86 8.36
CA LEU A 41 1.38 13.27 8.81
C LEU A 41 2.01 14.32 7.90
N SER A 42 1.89 14.16 6.58
CA SER A 42 2.39 15.16 5.62
C SER A 42 1.64 16.49 5.75
N GLY A 43 0.33 16.46 5.98
CA GLY A 43 -0.45 17.66 6.28
C GLY A 43 0.02 18.38 7.54
N ILE A 44 0.34 17.65 8.61
CA ILE A 44 0.89 18.21 9.86
C ILE A 44 2.28 18.80 9.63
N VAL A 45 3.16 18.13 8.90
CA VAL A 45 4.52 18.64 8.64
C VAL A 45 4.46 19.95 7.84
N LYS A 46 3.53 20.05 6.89
CA LYS A 46 3.33 21.26 6.08
C LYS A 46 2.75 22.44 6.84
N SER A 47 2.07 22.21 7.96
CA SER A 47 1.44 23.29 8.73
C SER A 47 2.44 24.12 9.53
N THR A 48 3.70 23.66 9.63
CA THR A 48 4.77 24.36 10.37
C THR A 48 5.98 24.64 9.49
N THR A 49 6.52 25.86 9.56
CA THR A 49 7.74 26.26 8.83
C THR A 49 9.00 26.21 9.69
N THR A 50 8.87 25.83 10.97
CA THR A 50 9.97 25.88 11.95
C THR A 50 10.91 24.69 11.85
N ILE A 51 10.47 23.59 11.22
CA ILE A 51 11.23 22.35 11.08
C ILE A 51 11.64 22.12 9.62
N PRO A 52 12.72 21.37 9.34
CA PRO A 52 13.12 21.03 7.99
C PRO A 52 12.13 20.04 7.34
N GLN A 53 11.03 20.56 6.80
CA GLN A 53 9.89 19.79 6.29
C GLN A 53 10.32 18.65 5.35
N ASN A 54 11.18 18.93 4.37
CA ASN A 54 11.62 17.94 3.40
C ASN A 54 12.35 16.75 4.06
N ALA A 55 13.25 17.02 5.02
CA ALA A 55 13.97 15.97 5.73
C ALA A 55 13.01 15.11 6.58
N VAL A 56 12.05 15.75 7.24
CA VAL A 56 11.04 15.05 8.04
C VAL A 56 10.15 14.17 7.15
N LEU A 57 9.70 14.67 6.00
CA LEU A 57 8.91 13.90 5.04
C LEU A 57 9.67 12.68 4.50
N TRP A 58 10.97 12.80 4.23
CA TRP A 58 11.81 11.65 3.87
C TRP A 58 11.90 10.60 4.97
N VAL A 59 12.11 11.04 6.22
CA VAL A 59 12.14 10.13 7.38
C VAL A 59 10.80 9.41 7.55
N LEU A 60 9.69 10.15 7.50
CA LEU A 60 8.35 9.58 7.58
C LEU A 60 8.07 8.61 6.44
N PHE A 61 8.49 8.93 5.22
CA PHE A 61 8.35 8.07 4.06
C PHE A 61 9.07 6.74 4.28
N VAL A 62 10.33 6.76 4.71
CA VAL A 62 11.11 5.54 4.98
C VAL A 62 10.49 4.72 6.10
N ILE A 63 10.05 5.37 7.19
CA ILE A 63 9.38 4.70 8.31
C ILE A 63 8.11 3.99 7.84
N LEU A 64 7.23 4.69 7.12
CA LEU A 64 5.97 4.12 6.62
C LEU A 64 6.20 3.06 5.54
N LEU A 65 7.25 3.20 4.73
CA LEU A 65 7.64 2.22 3.72
C LEU A 65 8.09 0.91 4.39
N ILE A 66 8.84 0.97 5.49
CA ILE A 66 9.25 -0.21 6.27
C ILE A 66 8.06 -0.77 7.08
N LEU A 67 7.19 0.11 7.60
CA LEU A 67 6.03 -0.29 8.37
C LEU A 67 4.99 -1.02 7.50
N THR A 68 4.86 -0.65 6.22
CA THR A 68 3.89 -1.25 5.29
C THR A 68 4.01 -2.78 5.21
N PRO A 69 5.17 -3.38 4.87
CA PRO A 69 5.28 -4.84 4.79
C PRO A 69 5.05 -5.52 6.14
N ILE A 70 5.47 -4.89 7.25
CA ILE A 70 5.25 -5.40 8.61
C ILE A 70 3.75 -5.42 8.94
N TRP A 71 3.05 -4.32 8.65
CA TRP A 71 1.62 -4.16 8.92
C TRP A 71 0.78 -5.15 8.11
N ILE A 72 1.10 -5.32 6.83
CA ILE A 72 0.43 -6.29 5.95
C ILE A 72 0.73 -7.72 6.40
N TRP A 73 1.98 -8.02 6.78
CA TRP A 73 2.34 -9.34 7.29
C TRP A 73 1.56 -9.70 8.56
N ILE A 74 1.48 -8.80 9.53
CA ILE A 74 0.70 -9.02 10.76
C ILE A 74 -0.79 -9.20 10.43
N GLY A 75 -1.34 -8.37 9.54
CA GLY A 75 -2.76 -8.45 9.18
C GLY A 75 -3.14 -9.64 8.29
N THR A 76 -2.19 -10.29 7.62
CA THR A 76 -2.41 -11.47 6.75
C THR A 76 -1.99 -12.80 7.38
N LYS A 77 -1.46 -12.75 8.61
CA LYS A 77 -1.01 -13.93 9.36
C LYS A 77 -2.21 -14.79 9.76
N GLU A 78 -2.28 -15.99 9.21
CA GLU A 78 -3.27 -17.01 9.57
C GLU A 78 -2.56 -18.30 10.00
N SER A 79 -3.10 -18.97 11.03
CA SER A 79 -2.56 -20.24 11.49
C SER A 79 -2.62 -21.27 10.37
N LYS A 80 -1.51 -22.00 10.14
CA LYS A 80 -1.37 -23.06 9.12
C LYS A 80 -1.39 -22.60 7.65
N LYS A 81 -1.29 -21.30 7.36
CA LYS A 81 -1.13 -20.80 5.97
C LYS A 81 0.26 -20.19 5.73
N PRO A 82 0.82 -20.30 4.51
CA PRO A 82 2.08 -19.66 4.17
C PRO A 82 1.97 -18.13 4.27
N VAL A 83 3.11 -17.46 4.37
CA VAL A 83 3.18 -15.99 4.37
C VAL A 83 2.63 -15.46 3.04
N ALA A 84 1.77 -14.44 3.09
CA ALA A 84 1.17 -13.81 1.92
C ALA A 84 2.16 -12.86 1.22
N LYS A 85 3.25 -13.41 0.67
CA LYS A 85 4.36 -12.65 0.07
C LYS A 85 3.87 -11.73 -1.05
N THR A 86 2.97 -12.21 -1.90
CA THR A 86 2.38 -11.41 -2.98
C THR A 86 1.65 -10.18 -2.43
N GLN A 87 0.83 -10.33 -1.38
CA GLN A 87 0.15 -9.18 -0.76
C GLN A 87 1.13 -8.19 -0.15
N ILE A 88 2.15 -8.67 0.55
CA ILE A 88 3.17 -7.81 1.18
C ILE A 88 3.89 -6.98 0.12
N VAL A 89 4.40 -7.62 -0.94
CA VAL A 89 5.13 -6.92 -2.01
C VAL A 89 4.23 -5.95 -2.75
N VAL A 90 3.05 -6.42 -3.19
CA VAL A 90 2.11 -5.59 -3.95
C VAL A 90 1.67 -4.39 -3.13
N SER A 91 1.28 -4.56 -1.86
CA SER A 91 0.88 -3.44 -1.00
C SER A 91 2.03 -2.47 -0.69
N THR A 92 3.26 -2.96 -0.59
CA THR A 92 4.43 -2.09 -0.36
C THR A 92 4.70 -1.23 -1.59
N VAL A 93 4.63 -1.81 -2.79
CA VAL A 93 4.72 -1.07 -4.05
C VAL A 93 3.55 -0.10 -4.20
N ALA A 94 2.34 -0.49 -3.80
CA ALA A 94 1.17 0.38 -3.82
C ALA A 94 1.39 1.64 -2.97
N PHE A 95 1.91 1.48 -1.75
CA PHE A 95 2.24 2.61 -0.88
C PHE A 95 3.28 3.54 -1.53
N PHE A 96 4.36 2.98 -2.07
CA PHE A 96 5.38 3.75 -2.78
C PHE A 96 4.79 4.58 -3.92
N ILE A 97 4.00 3.95 -4.80
CA ILE A 97 3.37 4.62 -5.94
C ILE A 97 2.39 5.70 -5.46
N TRP A 98 1.69 5.46 -4.35
CA TRP A 98 0.78 6.44 -3.77
C TRP A 98 1.50 7.68 -3.28
N VAL A 99 2.59 7.52 -2.52
CA VAL A 99 3.41 8.65 -2.05
C VAL A 99 4.02 9.39 -3.23
N PHE A 100 4.52 8.64 -4.22
CA PHE A 100 5.04 9.20 -5.45
C PHE A 100 3.98 10.08 -6.13
N ALA A 101 2.75 9.57 -6.34
CA ALA A 101 1.64 10.32 -6.91
C ALA A 101 1.26 11.60 -6.15
N LEU A 102 1.33 11.58 -4.81
CA LEU A 102 1.12 12.76 -3.98
C LEU A 102 2.22 13.81 -4.12
N GLY A 103 3.32 13.45 -4.78
CA GLY A 103 4.36 14.37 -5.21
C GLY A 103 5.46 14.58 -4.20
N GLU A 104 5.21 14.45 -2.91
CA GLU A 104 6.22 14.72 -1.87
C GLU A 104 6.75 13.44 -1.23
N PRO A 105 8.01 13.42 -0.76
CA PRO A 105 9.02 14.51 -0.79
C PRO A 105 9.72 14.69 -2.16
N PHE A 106 9.36 13.88 -3.15
CA PHE A 106 10.05 13.78 -4.44
C PHE A 106 10.08 15.07 -5.25
N ALA A 107 8.98 15.82 -5.34
CA ALA A 107 8.86 17.07 -6.09
C ALA A 107 9.74 18.18 -5.52
N THR A 108 9.94 18.17 -4.21
CA THR A 108 10.82 19.15 -3.56
C THR A 108 12.29 18.80 -3.76
N SER A 109 12.64 17.51 -3.73
CA SER A 109 14.01 17.02 -3.88
C SER A 109 14.48 16.90 -5.34
N PHE A 110 13.59 16.62 -6.29
CA PHE A 110 13.91 16.32 -7.69
C PHE A 110 13.17 17.24 -8.68
N LYS A 111 13.16 18.55 -8.41
CA LYS A 111 12.38 19.55 -9.17
C LYS A 111 12.60 19.52 -10.68
N ASP A 112 13.83 19.24 -11.13
CA ASP A 112 14.20 19.29 -12.54
C ASP A 112 13.74 18.06 -13.34
N PHE A 113 13.52 16.93 -12.65
CA PHE A 113 13.21 15.64 -13.28
C PHE A 113 11.83 15.10 -12.92
N TYR A 114 11.22 15.60 -11.84
CA TYR A 114 10.00 15.03 -11.28
C TYR A 114 8.84 16.01 -11.24
N GLN A 115 7.74 15.61 -11.88
CA GLN A 115 6.45 16.29 -11.77
C GLN A 115 5.39 15.33 -11.22
N PRO A 116 4.53 15.76 -10.27
CA PRO A 116 3.48 14.93 -9.68
C PRO A 116 2.52 14.28 -10.70
N VAL A 117 2.41 14.84 -11.90
CA VAL A 117 1.62 14.27 -13.00
C VAL A 117 2.10 12.86 -13.36
N TYR A 118 3.41 12.62 -13.41
CA TYR A 118 3.95 11.28 -13.72
C TYR A 118 3.58 10.26 -12.65
N GLY A 119 3.63 10.65 -11.37
CA GLY A 119 3.19 9.78 -10.28
C GLY A 119 1.69 9.49 -10.32
N SER A 120 0.88 10.49 -10.65
CA SER A 120 -0.58 10.34 -10.79
C SER A 120 -0.94 9.37 -11.93
N LEU A 121 -0.29 9.49 -13.09
CA LEU A 121 -0.45 8.56 -14.20
C LEU A 121 -0.05 7.13 -13.80
N LEU A 122 1.09 6.98 -13.13
CA LEU A 122 1.55 5.69 -12.63
C LEU A 122 0.55 5.06 -11.65
N LEU A 123 -0.03 5.85 -10.74
CA LEU A 123 -1.04 5.37 -9.79
C LEU A 123 -2.32 4.90 -10.48
N ILE A 124 -2.82 5.63 -11.48
CA ILE A 124 -4.00 5.23 -12.24
C ILE A 124 -3.74 3.91 -12.97
N LEU A 125 -2.62 3.81 -13.69
CA LEU A 125 -2.26 2.56 -14.40
C LEU A 125 -2.07 1.40 -13.42
N TYR A 126 -1.42 1.65 -12.29
CA TYR A 126 -1.21 0.63 -11.25
C TYR A 126 -2.53 0.10 -10.69
N THR A 127 -3.49 0.97 -10.34
CA THR A 127 -4.78 0.54 -9.77
C THR A 127 -5.61 -0.29 -10.75
N LEU A 128 -5.49 -0.05 -12.06
CA LEU A 128 -6.15 -0.85 -13.10
C LEU A 128 -5.56 -2.26 -13.27
N ILE A 129 -4.27 -2.42 -12.99
CA ILE A 129 -3.54 -3.68 -13.25
C ILE A 129 -3.43 -4.53 -11.98
N VAL A 130 -3.26 -3.91 -10.81
CA VAL A 130 -2.90 -4.59 -9.56
C VAL A 130 -3.87 -5.70 -9.17
N ALA A 131 -5.17 -5.51 -9.39
CA ALA A 131 -6.19 -6.49 -9.02
C ALA A 131 -6.27 -7.72 -9.95
N LYS A 132 -5.55 -7.69 -11.09
CA LYS A 132 -5.34 -8.86 -11.94
C LYS A 132 -4.29 -9.82 -11.38
N ILE A 133 -3.47 -9.38 -10.42
CA ILE A 133 -2.50 -10.23 -9.75
C ILE A 133 -3.28 -11.18 -8.83
N VAL A 134 -3.19 -12.48 -9.10
CA VAL A 134 -3.79 -13.52 -8.27
C VAL A 134 -2.67 -14.13 -7.42
N PRO A 135 -2.72 -14.01 -6.08
CA PRO A 135 -1.68 -14.55 -5.23
C PRO A 135 -1.76 -16.07 -5.20
N THR A 136 -0.63 -16.75 -5.42
CA THR A 136 -0.55 -18.21 -5.35
C THR A 136 -0.62 -18.74 -3.91
N GLU A 137 -0.41 -17.88 -2.92
CA GLU A 137 -0.43 -18.22 -1.49
C GLU A 137 -1.82 -18.04 -0.82
N GLY A 138 -2.86 -17.69 -1.58
CA GLY A 138 -4.22 -17.39 -1.09
C GLY A 138 -5.20 -18.55 -1.18
#